data_AF-A0A7C4J664-F1
#
_entry.id   AF-A0A7C4J664-F1
#
_cell.length_a   1.000
_cell.length_b   1.000
_cell.length_c   1.000
_cell.angle_alpha   90.00
_cell.angle_beta   90.00
_cell.angle_gamma   90.00
#
_symmetry.space_group_name_H-M   'P 1'
#
loop_
_entity.id
_entity.type
_entity.pdbx_description
1 polymer ?
#
loop_
_entity_poly.entity_id
_entity_poly.type
_entity_poly.pdbx_seq_one_letter_code
_entity_poly.pdbx_strand_id
1 'polypeptide(L)'
;MPANPFASANSDAEPTWRIVAEFTPPAGADRAAQTAQQVIDVLAKFQLSPAQVQSLTQAITQELSHVALHNSRLRLELPVQIKISVSIAADRAGACCWGFFIIARTADRSSTSDGPARRTIELFLYQETASARL
;
A
#
# COMPACT_ATOMS: atom_id res chain seq x y z
N MET A 1 -0.85 -40.79 -28.70
CA MET A 1 -0.91 -39.32 -28.55
C MET A 1 0.32 -38.88 -27.79
N PRO A 2 1.16 -37.95 -28.30
CA PRO A 2 2.33 -37.51 -27.56
C PRO A 2 1.93 -36.64 -26.37
N ALA A 3 2.52 -36.91 -25.21
CA ALA A 3 2.37 -36.12 -24.00
C ALA A 3 3.01 -34.73 -24.21
N ASN A 4 2.28 -33.69 -23.85
CA ASN A 4 2.71 -32.29 -24.01
C ASN A 4 3.75 -31.95 -22.92
N PRO A 5 5.01 -31.60 -23.26
CA PRO A 5 6.09 -31.36 -22.28
C PRO A 5 6.07 -29.95 -21.65
N PHE A 6 5.04 -29.14 -21.92
CA PHE A 6 4.94 -27.77 -21.38
C PHE A 6 4.17 -27.66 -20.06
N ALA A 7 3.76 -28.77 -19.46
CA ALA A 7 3.14 -28.79 -18.13
C ALA A 7 4.21 -28.84 -17.02
N SER A 8 5.17 -27.91 -17.05
CA SER A 8 6.14 -27.73 -15.98
C SER A 8 5.95 -26.35 -15.34
N ALA A 9 5.26 -26.38 -14.21
CA ALA A 9 5.52 -25.58 -13.01
C ALA A 9 5.97 -24.12 -13.23
N ASN A 10 5.00 -23.21 -13.35
CA ASN A 10 5.09 -21.93 -12.65
C ASN A 10 3.70 -21.65 -12.09
N SER A 11 3.49 -22.03 -10.83
CA SER A 11 2.44 -21.43 -10.02
C SER A 11 2.77 -19.95 -9.87
N ASP A 12 2.35 -19.16 -10.86
CA ASP A 12 2.16 -17.71 -10.78
C ASP A 12 0.99 -17.45 -9.83
N ALA A 13 1.14 -17.90 -8.59
CA ALA A 13 0.16 -17.66 -7.55
C ALA A 13 0.10 -16.14 -7.37
N GLU A 14 -1.03 -15.55 -7.76
CA GLU A 14 -1.26 -14.13 -7.51
C GLU A 14 -0.90 -13.82 -6.05
N PRO A 15 -0.15 -12.74 -5.79
CA PRO A 15 0.25 -12.40 -4.44
C PRO A 15 -1.01 -12.24 -3.60
N THR A 16 -1.16 -13.10 -2.59
CA THR A 16 -2.29 -12.99 -1.66
C THR A 16 -2.04 -11.78 -0.78
N TRP A 17 -2.75 -10.69 -1.07
CA TRP A 17 -2.68 -9.44 -0.33
C TRP A 17 -3.49 -9.56 0.96
N ARG A 18 -2.83 -9.35 2.11
CA ARG A 18 -3.49 -9.29 3.40
C ARG A 18 -3.47 -7.86 3.94
N ILE A 19 -4.64 -7.37 4.32
CA ILE A 19 -4.78 -6.08 5.02
C ILE A 19 -4.20 -6.22 6.42
N VAL A 20 -3.24 -5.37 6.76
CA VAL A 20 -2.59 -5.36 8.07
C VAL A 20 -3.02 -4.19 8.93
N ALA A 21 -3.52 -3.12 8.32
CA ALA A 21 -4.17 -2.01 8.99
C ALA A 21 -5.08 -1.26 8.03
N GLU A 22 -6.14 -0.68 8.60
CA GLU A 22 -7.05 0.21 7.91
C GLU A 22 -7.53 1.25 8.91
N PHE A 23 -7.40 2.54 8.56
CA PHE A 23 -7.78 3.62 9.46
C PHE A 23 -8.06 4.93 8.71
N THR A 24 -8.73 5.85 9.40
CA THR A 24 -9.01 7.20 8.90
C THR A 24 -8.16 8.19 9.69
N PRO A 25 -7.13 8.80 9.09
CA PRO A 25 -6.31 9.78 9.79
C PRO A 25 -7.11 11.02 10.20
N PRO A 26 -6.71 11.68 11.31
CA PRO A 26 -7.38 12.86 11.80
C PRO A 26 -7.30 14.02 10.80
N ALA A 27 -8.30 14.90 10.82
CA ALA A 27 -8.25 16.13 10.05
C ALA A 27 -7.34 17.16 10.74
N GLY A 28 -6.68 18.01 9.94
CA GLY A 28 -5.83 19.08 10.45
C GLY A 28 -4.54 19.27 9.66
N ALA A 29 -3.79 20.32 10.00
CA ALA A 29 -2.52 20.67 9.37
C ALA A 29 -1.47 19.55 9.53
N ASP A 30 -1.49 18.84 10.66
CA ASP A 30 -0.52 17.78 10.98
C ASP A 30 -0.92 16.39 10.46
N ARG A 31 -2.01 16.29 9.69
CA ARG A 31 -2.53 15.01 9.17
C ARG A 31 -1.43 14.19 8.50
N ALA A 32 -0.62 14.80 7.65
CA ALA A 32 0.40 14.09 6.88
C ALA A 32 1.46 13.45 7.78
N ALA A 33 2.01 14.22 8.72
CA ALA A 33 3.03 13.74 9.65
C ALA A 33 2.49 12.64 10.58
N GLN A 34 1.29 12.84 11.15
CA GLN A 34 0.66 11.84 12.03
C GLN A 34 0.32 10.55 11.28
N THR A 35 -0.17 10.67 10.04
CA THR A 35 -0.48 9.49 9.21
C THR A 35 0.79 8.73 8.86
N ALA A 36 1.86 9.42 8.46
CA ALA A 36 3.13 8.79 8.14
C ALA A 36 3.69 8.04 9.36
N GLN A 37 3.65 8.64 10.56
CA GLN A 37 4.06 7.98 11.79
C GLN A 37 3.22 6.73 12.08
N GLN A 38 1.89 6.80 11.98
CA GLN A 38 1.01 5.65 12.18
C GLN A 38 1.30 4.51 11.19
N VAL A 39 1.59 4.84 9.93
CA VAL A 39 1.97 3.85 8.93
C VAL A 39 3.30 3.20 9.30
N ILE A 40 4.29 3.97 9.73
CA ILE A 40 5.59 3.44 10.19
C ILE A 40 5.39 2.51 11.39
N ASP A 41 4.57 2.89 12.36
CA ASP A 41 4.30 2.07 13.56
C ASP A 41 3.66 0.73 13.20
N VAL A 42 2.69 0.72 12.27
CA VAL A 42 2.09 -0.51 11.75
C VAL A 42 3.14 -1.39 11.05
N LEU A 43 4.09 -0.76 10.37
CA LEU A 43 5.09 -1.43 9.55
C LEU A 43 6.37 -1.78 10.28
N ALA A 44 6.55 -1.34 11.53
CA ALA A 44 7.73 -1.59 12.34
C ALA A 44 8.06 -3.09 12.45
N LYS A 45 7.02 -3.94 12.48
CA LYS A 45 7.16 -5.41 12.52
C LYS A 45 7.77 -6.04 11.26
N PHE A 46 7.81 -5.33 10.13
CA PHE A 46 8.36 -5.83 8.87
C PHE A 46 9.85 -5.50 8.68
N GLN A 47 10.49 -4.89 9.68
CA GLN A 47 11.94 -4.61 9.67
C GLN A 47 12.40 -3.85 8.42
N LEU A 48 11.67 -2.79 8.06
CA LEU A 48 12.06 -1.90 6.97
C LEU A 48 13.39 -1.22 7.28
N SER A 49 14.26 -1.10 6.29
CA SER A 49 15.51 -0.35 6.40
C SER A 49 15.24 1.15 6.58
N PRO A 50 16.16 1.92 7.18
CA PRO A 50 15.99 3.36 7.36
C PRO A 50 15.70 4.12 6.05
N ALA A 51 16.31 3.70 4.94
CA ALA A 51 16.06 4.27 3.62
C ALA A 51 14.65 3.99 3.12
N GLN A 52 14.12 2.78 3.35
CA GLN A 52 12.73 2.44 3.03
C GLN A 52 11.74 3.23 3.88
N VAL A 53 12.00 3.38 5.18
CA VAL A 53 11.16 4.20 6.07
C VAL A 53 11.12 5.65 5.60
N GLN A 54 12.27 6.24 5.24
CA GLN A 54 12.32 7.60 4.71
C GLN A 54 11.56 7.74 3.38
N SER A 55 11.80 6.83 2.44
CA SER A 55 11.12 6.84 1.14
C SER A 55 9.60 6.71 1.29
N LEU A 56 9.16 5.80 2.17
CA LEU A 56 7.74 5.60 2.47
C LEU A 56 7.10 6.84 3.12
N THR A 57 7.79 7.43 4.10
CA THR A 57 7.36 8.66 4.78
C THR A 57 7.16 9.80 3.77
N GLN A 58 8.13 9.98 2.87
CA GLN A 58 8.06 10.98 1.81
C GLN A 58 6.88 10.72 0.86
N ALA A 59 6.73 9.47 0.40
CA ALA A 59 5.66 9.09 -0.53
C ALA A 59 4.27 9.32 0.08
N ILE A 60 4.05 8.92 1.34
CA ILE A 60 2.77 9.12 2.05
C ILE A 60 2.50 10.61 2.25
N THR A 61 3.51 11.37 2.67
CA THR A 61 3.38 12.82 2.87
C THR A 61 3.02 13.53 1.57
N GLN A 62 3.65 13.14 0.47
CA GLN A 62 3.37 13.68 -0.86
C GLN A 62 1.94 13.35 -1.31
N GLU A 63 1.50 12.09 -1.18
CA GLU A 63 0.15 11.69 -1.57
C GLU A 63 -0.93 12.37 -0.71
N LEU A 64 -0.72 12.48 0.60
CA LEU A 64 -1.65 13.20 1.48
C LEU A 64 -1.72 14.68 1.15
N SER A 65 -0.59 15.30 0.83
CA SER A 65 -0.53 16.69 0.38
C SER A 65 -1.26 16.87 -0.96
N HIS A 66 -1.07 15.93 -1.89
CA HIS A 66 -1.75 15.96 -3.18
C HIS A 66 -3.27 15.82 -3.02
N VAL A 67 -3.72 14.91 -2.14
CA VAL A 67 -5.13 14.75 -1.78
C VAL A 67 -5.69 16.01 -1.13
N ALA A 68 -4.96 16.63 -0.20
CA ALA A 68 -5.37 17.87 0.46
C ALA A 68 -5.52 19.03 -0.55
N LEU A 69 -4.54 19.22 -1.43
CA LEU A 69 -4.59 20.23 -2.50
C LEU A 69 -5.78 20.00 -3.43
N HIS A 70 -6.04 18.75 -3.79
CA HIS A 70 -7.14 18.40 -4.67
C HIS A 70 -8.50 18.61 -4.00
N ASN A 71 -8.64 18.30 -2.71
CA ASN A 71 -9.84 18.59 -1.92
C ASN A 71 -10.11 20.09 -1.84
N SER A 72 -9.09 20.90 -1.58
CA SER A 72 -9.20 22.37 -1.55
C SER A 72 -9.66 22.93 -2.90
N ARG A 73 -9.16 22.40 -4.01
CA ARG A 73 -9.59 22.82 -5.37
C ARG A 73 -11.05 22.48 -5.65
N LEU A 74 -11.54 21.34 -5.17
CA LEU A 74 -12.91 20.90 -5.40
C LEU A 74 -13.91 21.34 -4.32
N ARG A 75 -13.46 22.01 -3.24
CA ARG A 75 -14.25 22.30 -2.03
C ARG A 75 -14.95 21.06 -1.46
N LEU A 76 -14.29 19.91 -1.56
CA LEU A 76 -14.80 18.63 -1.07
C LEU A 76 -13.97 18.22 0.13
N GLU A 77 -14.53 18.32 1.33
CA GLU A 77 -13.91 17.79 2.55
C GLU A 77 -14.23 16.30 2.71
N LEU A 78 -13.76 15.48 1.77
CA LEU A 78 -13.93 14.03 1.90
C LEU A 78 -12.91 13.48 2.90
N PRO A 79 -13.33 12.58 3.80
CA PRO A 79 -12.41 11.87 4.66
C PRO A 79 -11.45 11.02 3.81
N VAL A 80 -10.21 10.94 4.27
CA VAL A 80 -9.17 10.08 3.68
C VAL A 80 -9.13 8.78 4.48
N GLN A 81 -9.14 7.65 3.80
CA GLN A 81 -8.97 6.32 4.38
C GLN A 81 -7.61 5.79 3.94
N ILE A 82 -6.83 5.25 4.87
CA ILE A 82 -5.56 4.60 4.61
C ILE A 82 -5.76 3.11 4.76
N LYS A 83 -5.35 2.34 3.76
CA LYS A 83 -5.39 0.88 3.78
C LYS A 83 -4.00 0.35 3.51
N ILE A 84 -3.49 -0.48 4.41
CA ILE A 84 -2.16 -1.07 4.29
C ILE A 84 -2.32 -2.56 4.02
N SER A 85 -1.82 -3.00 2.88
CA SER A 85 -1.81 -4.38 2.43
C SER A 85 -0.39 -4.88 2.30
N VAL A 86 -0.14 -6.10 2.74
CA VAL A 86 1.17 -6.75 2.62
C VAL A 86 1.00 -8.02 1.81
N SER A 87 1.90 -8.27 0.86
CA SER A 87 1.91 -9.54 0.14
C SER A 87 2.40 -10.64 1.09
N ILE A 88 1.61 -11.69 1.22
CA ILE A 88 2.07 -12.93 1.83
C ILE A 88 2.68 -13.73 0.69
N ALA A 89 3.97 -13.48 0.42
CA ALA A 89 4.72 -14.43 -0.38
C ALA A 89 4.85 -15.72 0.45
N ALA A 90 4.45 -16.85 -0.12
CA ALA A 90 4.71 -18.16 0.46
C ALA A 90 6.23 -18.35 0.49
N ASP A 91 6.85 -18.01 1.61
CA ASP A 91 8.23 -18.27 2.04
C ASP A 91 9.19 -18.60 0.88
N ARG A 92 9.37 -17.66 -0.05
CA ARG A 92 10.39 -17.80 -1.08
C ARG A 92 11.71 -17.51 -0.39
N ALA A 93 12.41 -18.57 0.00
CA ALA A 93 13.80 -18.52 0.43
C ALA A 93 14.59 -17.62 -0.54
N GLY A 94 14.92 -16.40 -0.12
CA GLY A 94 15.54 -15.38 -0.99
C GLY A 94 14.89 -13.99 -0.99
N ALA A 95 13.88 -13.72 -0.16
CA ALA A 95 13.43 -12.35 0.09
C ALA A 95 14.57 -11.53 0.72
N CYS A 96 15.07 -10.52 -0.01
CA CYS A 96 16.22 -9.71 0.42
C CYS A 96 15.82 -8.34 0.94
N CYS A 97 14.68 -7.81 0.48
CA CYS A 97 14.18 -6.50 0.89
C CYS A 97 12.66 -6.36 0.68
N TRP A 98 12.08 -5.34 1.30
CA TRP A 98 10.69 -4.93 1.06
C TRP A 98 10.62 -3.82 0.01
N GLY A 99 9.81 -4.01 -1.02
CA GLY A 99 9.35 -2.95 -1.91
C GLY A 99 7.97 -2.43 -1.48
N PHE A 100 7.58 -1.27 -1.99
CA PHE A 100 6.23 -0.75 -1.79
C PHE A 100 5.73 0.06 -2.98
N PHE A 101 4.41 0.18 -3.11
CA PHE A 101 3.76 1.14 -4.00
C PHE A 101 2.49 1.68 -3.35
N ILE A 102 2.08 2.88 -3.78
CA ILE A 102 0.90 3.58 -3.26
C ILE A 102 -0.08 3.79 -4.41
N ILE A 103 -1.36 3.47 -4.16
CA ILE A 103 -2.47 3.77 -5.07
C ILE A 103 -3.40 4.75 -4.35
N ALA A 104 -3.48 5.97 -4.87
CA ALA A 104 -4.48 6.94 -4.43
C ALA A 104 -5.73 6.82 -5.30
N ARG A 105 -6.83 6.35 -4.72
CA ARG A 105 -8.15 6.33 -5.35
C ARG A 105 -8.95 7.57 -4.96
N THR A 106 -9.33 8.33 -5.97
CA THR A 106 -10.22 9.47 -5.83
C THR A 106 -11.68 9.01 -5.86
N ALA A 107 -12.40 9.21 -4.75
CA ALA A 107 -13.84 8.96 -4.61
C ALA A 107 -14.24 7.51 -4.89
N ASP A 108 -13.99 6.62 -3.94
CA ASP A 108 -14.65 5.33 -3.94
C ASP A 108 -16.10 5.54 -3.45
N ARG A 109 -17.06 5.36 -4.35
CA ARG A 109 -18.43 5.01 -3.94
C ARG A 109 -18.36 3.52 -3.67
N SER A 110 -18.00 3.13 -2.45
CA SER A 110 -18.04 1.73 -2.02
C SER A 110 -19.41 1.17 -2.39
N SER A 111 -19.43 0.24 -3.34
CA SER A 111 -20.60 -0.25 -4.09
C SER A 111 -21.57 -1.10 -3.26
N THR A 112 -21.46 -1.08 -1.94
CA THR A 112 -22.24 -1.97 -1.04
C THR A 112 -22.80 -1.32 0.21
N SER A 113 -22.59 -0.02 0.46
CA SER A 113 -23.23 0.62 1.60
C SER A 113 -23.36 2.12 1.36
N ASP A 114 -24.49 2.66 1.80
CA ASP A 114 -24.95 4.05 1.78
C ASP A 114 -24.04 5.00 2.60
N GLY A 115 -22.74 4.98 2.31
CA GLY A 115 -21.69 5.71 3.02
C GLY A 115 -21.27 6.97 2.26
N PRO A 116 -20.86 8.05 2.97
CA PRO A 116 -20.36 9.25 2.32
C PRO A 116 -19.11 8.91 1.50
N ALA A 117 -18.97 9.55 0.33
CA ALA A 117 -17.80 9.38 -0.54
C ALA A 117 -16.50 9.57 0.25
N ARG A 118 -15.53 8.69 0.05
CA ARG A 118 -14.22 8.78 0.71
C ARG A 118 -13.10 8.71 -0.32
N ARG A 119 -11.95 9.29 0.00
CA ARG A 119 -10.72 9.06 -0.75
C ARG A 119 -9.93 7.97 -0.07
N THR A 120 -9.41 7.03 -0.82
CA THR A 120 -8.66 5.91 -0.26
C THR A 120 -7.23 5.96 -0.77
N ILE A 121 -6.26 5.93 0.15
CA ILE A 121 -4.86 5.71 -0.17
C ILE A 121 -4.55 4.29 0.25
N GLU A 122 -4.24 3.45 -0.73
CA GLU A 122 -3.86 2.06 -0.53
C GLU A 122 -2.35 1.94 -0.63
N LEU A 123 -1.72 1.51 0.45
CA LEU A 123 -0.31 1.18 0.51
C LEU A 123 -0.14 -0.33 0.38
N PHE A 124 0.68 -0.76 -0.56
CA PHE A 124 1.02 -2.14 -0.78
C PHE A 124 2.50 -2.36 -0.48
N LEU A 125 2.81 -3.28 0.43
CA LEU A 125 4.16 -3.75 0.70
C LEU A 125 4.36 -5.15 0.13
N TYR A 126 5.46 -5.36 -0.58
CA TYR A 126 5.78 -6.67 -1.14
C TYR A 126 7.24 -7.03 -0.88
N GLN A 127 7.53 -8.33 -0.79
CA GLN A 127 8.91 -8.80 -0.73
C GLN A 127 9.54 -8.79 -2.12
N GLU A 128 10.67 -8.11 -2.25
CA GLU A 128 11.55 -8.22 -3.40
C GLU A 128 12.46 -9.43 -3.20
N THR A 129 12.34 -10.39 -4.11
CA THR A 129 13.37 -11.42 -4.25
C THR A 129 14.59 -10.76 -4.88
N ALA A 130 15.78 -11.10 -4.39
CA ALA A 130 17.00 -10.77 -5.12
C ALA A 130 16.92 -11.48 -6.47
N SER A 131 16.39 -10.81 -7.49
CA SER A 131 16.43 -11.33 -8.85
C SER A 131 17.90 -11.57 -9.15
N ALA A 132 18.25 -12.85 -9.25
CA ALA A 132 19.55 -13.29 -9.70
C ALA A 132 19.87 -12.48 -10.96
N ARG A 133 20.85 -11.59 -10.84
CA ARG A 133 21.48 -10.97 -12.01
C ARG A 133 22.05 -12.14 -12.81
N LEU A 134 21.33 -12.54 -13.86
CA LEU A 134 21.86 -13.35 -14.96
C LEU A 134 22.67 -12.45 -15.87
#